data_AF-A0A4U9DAM4-F1
#
_entry.id   AF-A0A4U9DAM4-F1
#
_cell.length_a   1.000
_cell.length_b   1.000
_cell.length_c   1.000
_cell.angle_alpha   90.00
_cell.angle_beta   90.00
_cell.angle_gamma   90.00
#
_symmetry.space_group_name_H-M   'P 1'
#
loop_
_entity.id
_entity.type
_entity.pdbx_description
1 polymer ?
#
loop_
_entity_poly.entity_id
_entity_poly.type
_entity_poly.pdbx_seq_one_letter_code
_entity_poly.pdbx_strand_id
1 'polypeptide(L)' 'MKCSWQNGNRIQLLENGDSYYPALFRAVDRAKRKVTLETFIWFEDDVGWQLHAVLLKAARPRRRG' A
#
# COMPACT_ATOMS: atom_id res chain seq x y z
N MET A 1 21.93 -13.38 7.18
CA MET A 1 22.47 -12.21 6.45
C MET A 1 22.53 -11.03 7.41
N LYS A 2 23.65 -10.28 7.46
CA LYS A 2 23.72 -9.02 8.22
C LYS A 2 23.13 -7.90 7.36
N CYS A 3 22.05 -7.27 7.81
CA CYS A 3 21.61 -6.01 7.21
C CYS A 3 22.67 -4.93 7.48
N SER A 4 23.20 -4.33 6.43
CA SER A 4 24.05 -3.14 6.53
C SER A 4 23.20 -1.88 6.49
N TRP A 5 23.66 -0.83 7.16
CA TRP A 5 23.06 0.49 7.05
C TRP A 5 23.11 0.99 5.60
N GLN A 6 22.01 1.56 5.14
CA GLN A 6 21.86 2.09 3.79
C GLN A 6 21.66 3.61 3.85
N ASN A 7 22.41 4.36 3.05
CA ASN A 7 22.26 5.81 2.89
C ASN A 7 21.32 6.13 1.72
N GLY A 8 20.82 7.38 1.65
CA GLY A 8 20.01 7.85 0.52
C GLY A 8 18.52 7.47 0.57
N ASN A 9 18.06 6.89 1.69
CA ASN A 9 16.64 6.63 1.90
C ASN A 9 15.85 7.94 1.97
N ARG A 10 14.66 7.95 1.39
CA ARG A 10 13.69 9.03 1.57
C ARG A 10 12.60 8.54 2.53
N ILE A 11 12.45 9.24 3.64
CA ILE A 11 11.47 8.92 4.68
C ILE A 11 10.44 10.04 4.70
N GLN A 12 9.17 9.66 4.74
CA GLN A 12 8.06 10.57 4.98
C GLN A 12 7.29 10.08 6.20
N LEU A 13 7.13 10.96 7.19
CA LEU A 13 6.22 10.71 8.31
C LEU A 13 4.78 10.92 7.83
N LEU A 14 3.94 9.92 8.09
CA LEU A 14 2.51 10.00 7.82
C LEU A 14 1.80 9.88 9.17
N GLU A 15 1.14 10.95 9.58
CA GLU A 15 0.45 11.00 10.85
C GLU A 15 -0.99 10.54 10.67
N ASN A 16 -1.41 9.60 11.52
CA ASN A 16 -2.78 9.11 11.65
C ASN A 16 -3.32 8.42 10.38
N GLY A 17 -4.58 8.00 10.43
CA GLY A 17 -5.27 7.36 9.30
C GLY A 17 -5.41 8.29 8.09
N ASP A 18 -5.69 9.56 8.33
CA ASP A 18 -5.97 10.54 7.27
C ASP A 18 -4.78 10.78 6.33
N SER A 19 -3.55 10.66 6.83
CA SER A 19 -2.35 10.72 5.98
C SER A 19 -1.94 9.35 5.46
N TYR A 20 -2.08 8.31 6.29
CA TYR A 20 -1.60 6.97 5.99
C TYR A 20 -2.42 6.28 4.88
N TYR A 21 -3.75 6.21 5.01
CA TYR A 21 -4.58 5.44 4.08
C TYR A 21 -4.55 5.99 2.64
N PRO A 22 -4.62 7.32 2.40
CA PRO A 22 -4.46 7.85 1.06
C PRO A 22 -3.09 7.53 0.44
N ALA A 23 -2.02 7.52 1.25
CA ALA A 23 -0.69 7.15 0.76
C ALA A 23 -0.60 5.66 0.42
N LEU A 24 -1.16 4.79 1.27
CA LEU A 24 -1.28 3.35 1.04
C LEU A 24 -2.03 3.06 -0.26
N PHE A 25 -3.21 3.66 -0.45
CA PHE A 25 -4.03 3.43 -1.65
C PHE A 25 -3.29 3.84 -2.94
N ARG A 26 -2.58 4.99 -2.91
CA ARG A 26 -1.75 5.42 -4.04
C ARG A 26 -0.59 4.46 -4.30
N ALA A 27 0.05 3.93 -3.26
CA ALA A 27 1.15 2.98 -3.41
C ALA A 27 0.66 1.68 -4.06
N VAL A 28 -0.49 1.15 -3.63
CA VAL A 28 -1.12 -0.04 -4.19
C VAL A 28 -1.55 0.20 -5.65
N ASP A 29 -2.20 1.31 -5.96
CA ASP A 29 -2.63 1.61 -7.34
C ASP A 29 -1.44 1.74 -8.31
N ARG A 30 -0.31 2.31 -7.84
CA ARG A 30 0.92 2.44 -8.63
C ARG A 30 1.70 1.15 -8.77
N ALA A 31 1.49 0.16 -7.90
CA ALA A 31 2.20 -1.12 -7.97
C ALA A 31 1.95 -1.82 -9.32
N LYS A 32 3.01 -2.39 -9.89
CA LYS A 32 2.98 -3.02 -11.23
C LYS A 32 3.17 -4.53 -11.23
N ARG A 33 3.77 -5.08 -10.18
CA ARG A 33 4.18 -6.50 -10.14
C ARG A 33 3.69 -7.25 -8.91
N LYS A 34 3.90 -6.69 -7.72
CA LYS A 34 3.57 -7.33 -6.45
C LYS A 34 3.22 -6.26 -5.42
N VAL A 35 2.23 -6.59 -4.59
CA VAL A 35 1.92 -5.90 -3.34
C VAL A 35 2.06 -6.93 -2.23
N THR A 36 2.89 -6.64 -1.23
CA THR A 36 2.91 -7.40 0.03
C THR A 36 2.25 -6.51 1.07
N LEU A 37 1.15 -6.97 1.66
CA LEU A 37 0.43 -6.25 2.71
C LEU A 37 0.58 -7.02 4.01
N GLU A 38 1.16 -6.37 5.02
CA GLU A 38 1.28 -6.89 6.37
C GLU A 38 0.53 -5.93 7.30
N THR A 39 -0.55 -6.42 7.90
CA THR A 39 -1.39 -5.66 8.82
C THR A 39 -1.74 -6.53 10.02
N PHE A 40 -1.93 -5.91 11.19
CA PHE A 40 -2.38 -6.61 12.39
C PHE A 40 -3.91 -6.76 12.42
N ILE A 41 -4.64 -5.91 11.68
CA ILE A 41 -6.11 -5.93 11.67
C ILE A 41 -6.70 -5.35 10.38
N TRP A 42 -7.86 -5.86 9.99
CA TRP A 42 -8.67 -5.38 8.87
C TRP A 42 -10.14 -5.70 9.15
N PHE A 43 -11.00 -4.68 9.14
CA PHE A 43 -12.43 -4.78 9.40
C PHE A 43 -13.29 -4.30 8.22
N GLU A 44 -14.58 -4.63 8.27
CA GLU A 44 -15.60 -4.17 7.32
C GLU A 44 -16.15 -2.78 7.67
N ASP A 45 -15.26 -1.79 7.77
CA ASP A 45 -15.59 -0.37 7.92
C ASP A 45 -15.33 0.39 6.61
N ASP A 46 -15.63 1.69 6.58
CA ASP A 46 -15.48 2.52 5.38
C ASP A 46 -14.06 2.45 4.79
N VAL A 47 -13.04 2.46 5.64
CA VAL A 47 -11.63 2.40 5.23
C VAL A 47 -11.26 1.00 4.75
N GLY A 48 -11.74 -0.03 5.42
CA GLY A 48 -11.55 -1.43 5.07
C GLY A 48 -12.16 -1.77 3.70
N TRP A 49 -13.35 -1.26 3.41
CA TRP A 49 -13.98 -1.41 2.08
C TRP A 49 -13.23 -0.64 0.99
N GLN A 50 -12.69 0.54 1.30
CA GLN A 50 -11.83 1.27 0.36
C GLN A 50 -10.54 0.49 0.06
N LEU A 51 -9.87 -0.04 1.08
CA LEU A 51 -8.67 -0.87 0.89
C LEU A 51 -8.99 -2.12 0.06
N HIS A 52 -10.12 -2.79 0.35
CA HIS A 52 -10.60 -3.93 -0.43
C HIS A 52 -10.72 -3.60 -1.91
N ALA A 53 -11.40 -2.50 -2.24
CA ALA A 53 -11.62 -2.07 -3.62
C ALA A 53 -10.30 -1.77 -4.36
N VAL A 54 -9.35 -1.11 -3.70
CA VAL A 54 -8.05 -0.76 -4.30
C VAL A 54 -7.21 -2.02 -4.55
N LEU A 55 -7.20 -2.98 -3.63
CA LEU A 55 -6.50 -4.25 -3.80
C LEU A 55 -7.10 -5.08 -4.95
N LEU A 56 -8.42 -5.19 -5.02
CA LEU A 56 -9.10 -5.87 -6.13
C LEU A 56 -8.77 -5.22 -7.48
N LYS A 57 -8.75 -3.89 -7.54
CA LYS A 57 -8.36 -3.15 -8.74
C LYS A 57 -6.92 -3.46 -9.14
N ALA A 58 -5.99 -3.48 -8.19
CA ALA A 58 -4.57 -3.76 -8.45
C ALA A 58 -4.30 -5.20 -8.88
N ALA A 59 -5.12 -6.16 -8.43
CA ALA A 59 -5.01 -7.57 -8.80
C ALA A 59 -5.50 -7.86 -10.24
N ARG A 60 -6.33 -6.99 -10.81
CA ARG A 60 -6.81 -7.17 -12.19
C ARG A 60 -5.65 -7.06 -13.19
N PRO A 61 -5.57 -7.96 -14.19
CA PRO A 61 -4.58 -7.86 -15.25
C PRO A 61 -4.69 -6.50 -15.94
N ARG A 62 -3.62 -5.71 -15.90
CA ARG A 62 -3.54 -4.52 -16.76
C ARG A 62 -3.36 -5.02 -18.18
N ARG A 63 -4.39 -4.89 -19.02
CA ARG A 63 -4.27 -5.15 -20.46
C ARG A 63 -3.12 -4.27 -20.95
N ARG A 64 -2.04 -4.91 -21.39
CA ARG A 64 -0.96 -4.24 -22.10
C ARG A 64 -1.57 -3.80 -23.44
N GLY A 65 -1.65 -2.50 -23.67
CA GLY A 65 -1.80 -1.95 -25.01
C GLY A 65 -0.54 -2.18 -25.82
#